data_AF-S6DFA1-F1
#
_entry.id   AF-S6DFA1-F1
#
_cell.length_a   1.000
_cell.length_b   1.000
_cell.length_c   1.000
_cell.angle_alpha   90.00
_cell.angle_beta   90.00
_cell.angle_gamma   90.00
#
_symmetry.space_group_name_H-M   'P 1'
#
loop_
_entity.id
_entity.type
_entity.pdbx_description
1 polymer ?
#
loop_
_entity_poly.entity_id
_entity_poly.type
_entity_poly.pdbx_seq_one_letter_code
_entity_poly.pdbx_strand_id
1 'polypeptide(L)'
;MGSPGLGSSKRKLLPEPAISMARVSLLLIVLSIALVTPSQGFVKELLFRKVKDTLLEDGTTEILDRVCNYRVTPLLQNSELYFKGDVWCPSWTVIKGESLTRSRTRVVNRAIADFARKALAEGLVTQEDPRLFLE
;
A
#
# COMPACT_ATOMS: atom_id res chain seq x y z
N MET A 1 -2.37 77.17 55.30
CA MET A 1 -1.70 77.02 53.98
C MET A 1 -1.52 75.53 53.69
N GLY A 2 -1.73 75.08 52.45
CA GLY A 2 -1.20 73.80 51.93
C GLY A 2 -1.95 72.48 52.23
N SER A 3 -2.78 72.04 51.28
CA SER A 3 -2.77 70.63 50.78
C SER A 3 -1.68 70.50 49.68
N PRO A 4 -1.30 69.33 49.11
CA PRO A 4 -1.83 67.93 49.19
C PRO A 4 -0.77 66.94 49.76
N GLY A 5 -0.86 65.59 49.71
CA GLY A 5 -1.91 64.63 49.29
C GLY A 5 -1.36 63.46 48.41
N LEU A 6 -2.19 62.41 48.21
CA LEU A 6 -1.90 61.13 47.49
C LEU A 6 -0.88 60.16 48.17
N GLY A 7 -1.00 58.83 48.01
CA GLY A 7 -1.97 58.07 47.23
C GLY A 7 -2.10 56.59 47.63
N SER A 8 -3.28 56.01 47.42
CA SER A 8 -3.59 54.60 47.73
C SER A 8 -3.11 53.67 46.62
N SER A 9 -2.14 52.80 46.92
CA SER A 9 -1.64 51.79 45.97
C SER A 9 -2.60 50.60 45.89
N LYS A 10 -3.57 50.68 44.98
CA LYS A 10 -4.39 49.52 44.59
C LYS A 10 -3.53 48.53 43.81
N ARG A 11 -3.09 47.46 44.46
CA ARG A 11 -2.59 46.26 43.79
C ARG A 11 -3.68 45.73 42.85
N LYS A 12 -3.45 45.82 41.54
CA LYS A 12 -4.30 45.14 40.55
C LYS A 12 -4.14 43.64 40.76
N LEU A 13 -5.23 42.97 41.14
CA LEU A 13 -5.33 41.53 41.00
C LEU A 13 -5.20 41.19 39.51
N LEU A 14 -4.24 40.35 39.14
CA LEU A 14 -4.22 39.77 37.81
C LEU A 14 -5.47 38.91 37.64
N PRO A 15 -6.20 39.01 36.51
CA PRO A 15 -7.27 38.07 36.23
C PRO A 15 -6.67 36.68 36.01
N GLU A 16 -7.08 35.70 36.81
CA GLU A 16 -6.82 34.30 36.48
C GLU A 16 -7.45 33.98 35.11
N PRO A 17 -6.77 33.19 34.26
CA PRO A 17 -7.33 32.81 32.98
C PRO A 17 -8.50 31.84 33.20
N ALA A 18 -9.71 32.39 33.27
CA ALA A 18 -10.93 31.61 33.26
C ALA A 18 -11.04 30.86 31.92
N ILE A 19 -10.51 29.64 31.88
CA ILE A 19 -10.68 28.71 30.75
C ILE A 19 -12.16 28.37 30.70
N SER A 20 -12.90 29.11 29.87
CA SER A 20 -14.34 28.93 29.70
C SER A 20 -14.68 27.46 29.52
N MET A 21 -15.66 26.96 30.27
CA MET A 21 -16.15 25.58 30.19
C MET A 21 -16.53 25.18 28.75
N ALA A 22 -16.94 26.14 27.92
CA ALA A 22 -17.19 25.93 26.50
C ALA A 22 -15.93 25.54 25.71
N ARG A 23 -14.75 26.07 26.07
CA ARG A 23 -13.46 25.67 25.47
C ARG A 23 -13.05 24.28 25.92
N VAL A 24 -13.24 23.94 27.19
CA VAL A 24 -12.98 22.58 27.70
C VAL A 24 -13.88 21.56 27.00
N SER A 25 -15.18 21.85 26.88
CA SER A 25 -16.14 21.02 26.16
C SER A 25 -15.78 20.86 24.67
N LEU A 26 -15.42 21.96 23.98
CA LEU A 26 -15.00 21.91 22.59
C LEU A 26 -13.72 21.08 22.39
N LEU A 27 -12.73 21.20 23.28
CA LEU A 27 -11.51 20.40 23.25
C LEU A 27 -11.80 18.91 23.47
N LEU A 28 -12.69 18.56 24.40
CA LEU A 28 -13.12 17.18 24.63
C LEU A 28 -13.87 16.60 23.43
N ILE A 29 -14.73 17.39 22.77
CA ILE A 29 -15.42 16.97 21.53
C ILE A 29 -14.41 16.73 20.40
N VAL A 30 -13.47 17.66 20.18
CA VAL A 30 -12.43 17.52 19.13
C VAL A 30 -11.51 16.32 19.42
N LEU A 31 -11.08 16.14 20.66
CA LEU A 31 -10.27 14.98 21.07
C LEU A 31 -11.03 13.66 20.87
N SER A 32 -12.33 13.64 21.22
CA SER A 32 -13.19 12.48 20.99
C SER A 32 -13.27 12.15 19.49
N ILE A 33 -13.55 13.14 18.63
CA ILE A 33 -13.60 12.94 17.18
C ILE A 33 -12.27 12.38 16.66
N ALA A 34 -11.13 12.93 17.10
CA ALA A 34 -9.81 12.44 16.70
C ALA A 34 -9.53 10.99 17.13
N LEU A 35 -10.10 10.55 18.27
CA LEU A 35 -10.02 9.16 18.74
C LEU A 35 -10.92 8.21 17.96
N VAL A 36 -12.09 8.64 17.46
CA VAL A 36 -13.02 7.78 16.70
C VAL A 36 -12.81 7.83 15.18
N THR A 37 -12.18 8.86 14.62
CA THR A 37 -11.91 8.92 13.17
C THR A 37 -10.97 7.79 12.76
N PRO A 38 -11.40 6.84 11.91
CA PRO A 38 -10.51 5.80 11.43
C PRO A 38 -9.38 6.44 10.62
N SER A 39 -8.14 6.07 10.93
CA SER A 39 -6.99 6.57 10.17
C SER A 39 -7.15 6.21 8.69
N GLN A 40 -6.65 7.04 7.78
CA GLN A 40 -6.75 6.72 6.35
C GLN A 40 -6.02 5.41 5.99
N GLY A 41 -5.05 4.97 6.81
CA GLY A 41 -4.45 3.65 6.71
C GLY A 41 -5.44 2.51 7.03
N PHE A 42 -6.24 2.63 8.09
CA PHE A 42 -7.23 1.62 8.46
C PHE A 42 -8.30 1.42 7.37
N VAL A 43 -8.81 2.51 6.80
CA VAL A 43 -9.80 2.44 5.70
C VAL A 43 -9.19 1.80 4.45
N LYS A 44 -7.94 2.14 4.10
CA LYS A 44 -7.23 1.53 2.96
C LYS A 44 -7.02 0.03 3.14
N GLU A 45 -6.61 -0.41 4.33
CA GLU A 45 -6.42 -1.84 4.64
C GLU A 45 -7.76 -2.62 4.58
N LEU A 46 -8.85 -2.04 5.09
CA LEU A 46 -10.16 -2.67 5.04
C LEU A 46 -10.67 -2.82 3.59
N LEU A 47 -10.49 -1.78 2.76
CA LEU A 47 -10.79 -1.82 1.33
C LEU A 47 -9.88 -2.79 0.57
N PHE A 48 -8.58 -2.81 0.86
CA PHE A 48 -7.64 -3.73 0.25
C PHE A 48 -8.02 -5.19 0.53
N ARG A 49 -8.37 -5.54 1.77
CA ARG A 49 -8.87 -6.89 2.11
C ARG A 49 -10.14 -7.25 1.34
N LYS A 50 -11.10 -6.31 1.22
CA LYS A 50 -12.36 -6.53 0.49
C LYS A 50 -12.16 -6.79 -1.00
N VAL A 51 -11.16 -6.16 -1.61
CA VAL A 51 -10.91 -6.19 -3.06
C VAL A 51 -9.81 -7.20 -3.45
N LYS A 52 -8.95 -7.61 -2.50
CA LYS A 52 -7.86 -8.58 -2.67
C LYS A 52 -8.33 -9.86 -3.35
N ASP A 53 -9.43 -10.44 -2.88
CA ASP A 53 -9.93 -11.73 -3.39
C ASP A 53 -10.45 -11.62 -4.84
N THR A 54 -10.81 -10.42 -5.31
CA THR A 54 -11.20 -10.12 -6.70
C THR A 54 -10.01 -9.74 -7.61
N LEU A 55 -8.87 -9.43 -6.99
CA LEU A 55 -7.61 -9.09 -7.67
C LEU A 55 -6.61 -10.24 -7.69
N LEU A 56 -6.81 -11.26 -6.86
CA LEU A 56 -6.14 -12.54 -6.97
C LEU A 56 -6.67 -13.28 -8.20
N GLU A 57 -5.76 -13.89 -8.95
CA GLU A 57 -6.06 -14.54 -10.22
C GLU A 57 -5.05 -15.69 -10.40
N ASP A 58 -5.54 -16.87 -10.74
CA ASP A 58 -4.70 -18.02 -11.09
C ASP A 58 -5.31 -18.77 -12.27
N GLY A 59 -4.45 -19.43 -13.02
CA GLY A 59 -4.86 -20.08 -14.26
C GLY A 59 -3.70 -20.71 -15.00
N THR A 60 -3.96 -21.15 -16.22
CA THR A 60 -3.00 -21.80 -17.10
C THR A 60 -2.59 -20.90 -18.26
N THR A 61 -1.39 -21.13 -18.77
CA THR A 61 -0.82 -20.47 -19.95
C THR A 61 0.06 -21.47 -20.69
N GLU A 62 0.29 -21.28 -21.98
CA GLU A 62 1.13 -22.15 -22.80
C GLU A 62 2.49 -21.50 -23.05
N ILE A 63 3.56 -22.21 -22.73
CA ILE A 63 4.94 -21.76 -22.94
C ILE A 63 5.68 -22.88 -23.67
N LEU A 64 6.12 -22.63 -24.90
CA LEU A 64 6.76 -23.63 -25.78
C LEU A 64 5.95 -24.93 -25.91
N ASP A 65 4.65 -24.78 -26.21
CA ASP A 65 3.70 -25.89 -26.39
C ASP A 65 3.51 -26.78 -25.13
N ARG A 66 3.79 -26.21 -23.94
CA ARG A 66 3.61 -26.87 -22.64
C ARG A 66 2.66 -26.07 -21.76
N VAL A 67 1.72 -26.77 -21.12
CA VAL A 67 0.83 -26.18 -20.12
C VAL A 67 1.62 -25.83 -18.87
N CYS A 68 1.66 -24.53 -18.59
CA CYS A 68 2.24 -23.94 -17.39
C CYS A 68 1.13 -23.26 -16.58
N ASN A 69 1.41 -22.99 -15.31
CA ASN A 69 0.49 -22.31 -14.40
C ASN A 69 1.02 -20.91 -14.11
N TYR A 70 0.11 -19.97 -13.87
CA TYR A 70 0.44 -18.65 -13.35
C TYR A 70 -0.39 -18.30 -12.12
N ARG A 71 0.11 -17.34 -11.34
CA ARG A 71 -0.62 -16.71 -10.24
C ARG A 71 -0.31 -15.23 -10.19
N VAL A 72 -1.34 -14.43 -10.03
CA VAL A 72 -1.30 -13.00 -9.71
C VAL A 72 -1.72 -12.82 -8.25
N THR A 73 -0.85 -12.21 -7.46
CA THR A 73 -1.13 -11.86 -6.06
C THR A 73 -1.08 -10.34 -5.88
N PRO A 74 -2.17 -9.67 -5.51
CA PRO A 74 -2.14 -8.25 -5.17
C PRO A 74 -1.41 -8.05 -3.84
N LEU A 75 -0.55 -7.04 -3.79
CA LEU A 75 0.27 -6.65 -2.65
C LEU A 75 0.10 -5.16 -2.37
N LEU A 76 -0.15 -4.80 -1.11
CA LEU A 76 -0.13 -3.41 -0.66
C LEU A 76 1.27 -3.10 -0.12
N GLN A 77 2.03 -2.22 -0.79
CA GLN A 77 3.38 -1.81 -0.39
C GLN A 77 3.44 -0.29 -0.34
N ASN A 78 3.92 0.30 0.76
CA ASN A 78 4.03 1.75 0.93
C ASN A 78 2.73 2.54 0.63
N SER A 79 1.57 1.96 0.97
CA SER A 79 0.23 2.47 0.63
C SER A 79 -0.15 2.47 -0.87
N GLU A 80 0.61 1.79 -1.72
CA GLU A 80 0.34 1.59 -3.14
C GLU A 80 0.01 0.13 -3.48
N LEU A 81 -0.80 -0.07 -4.52
CA LEU A 81 -1.16 -1.40 -5.02
C LEU A 81 -0.14 -1.89 -6.06
N TYR A 82 0.46 -3.04 -5.78
CA TYR A 82 1.30 -3.80 -6.69
C TYR A 82 0.69 -5.17 -6.95
N PHE A 83 1.14 -5.83 -8.02
CA PHE A 83 0.81 -7.20 -8.39
C PHE A 83 2.11 -7.98 -8.48
N LYS A 84 2.22 -9.08 -7.73
CA LYS A 84 3.24 -10.11 -7.93
C LYS A 84 2.72 -11.13 -8.93
N GLY A 85 3.53 -11.46 -9.93
CA GLY A 85 3.29 -12.57 -10.86
C GLY A 85 4.25 -13.70 -10.57
N ASP A 86 3.73 -14.93 -10.53
CA ASP A 86 4.49 -16.17 -10.47
C ASP A 86 4.07 -17.05 -11.67
N VAL A 87 5.02 -17.66 -12.38
CA VAL A 87 4.80 -18.57 -13.52
C VAL A 87 5.67 -19.81 -13.35
N TRP A 88 5.11 -21.01 -13.52
CA TRP A 88 5.86 -22.27 -13.37
C TRP A 88 5.28 -23.43 -14.21
N CYS A 89 6.16 -24.32 -14.66
CA CYS A 89 5.83 -25.41 -15.59
C CYS A 89 6.16 -26.77 -14.95
N PRO A 90 5.28 -27.34 -14.11
CA PRO A 90 5.61 -28.42 -13.18
C PRO A 90 6.07 -29.73 -13.86
N SER A 91 5.58 -30.00 -15.07
CA SER A 91 5.95 -31.19 -15.86
C SER A 91 7.20 -30.99 -16.75
N TRP A 92 7.89 -29.86 -16.62
CA TRP A 92 9.04 -29.50 -17.47
C TRP A 92 10.27 -29.09 -16.66
N THR A 93 10.13 -28.21 -15.67
CA THR A 93 11.26 -27.68 -14.91
C THR A 93 10.83 -27.06 -13.58
N VAL A 94 11.76 -27.02 -12.62
CA VAL A 94 11.54 -26.45 -11.28
C VAL A 94 11.71 -24.93 -11.23
N ILE A 95 12.28 -24.32 -12.28
CA ILE A 95 12.44 -22.86 -12.35
C ILE A 95 11.08 -22.15 -12.39
N LYS A 96 11.06 -20.91 -11.90
CA LYS A 96 9.88 -20.06 -11.87
C LYS A 96 10.19 -18.70 -12.44
N GLY A 97 9.27 -18.17 -13.22
CA GLY A 97 9.24 -16.77 -13.61
C GLY A 97 8.56 -15.94 -12.54
N GLU A 98 9.13 -14.79 -12.23
CA GLU A 98 8.66 -13.91 -11.16
C GLU A 98 8.64 -12.46 -11.64
N SER A 99 7.61 -11.70 -11.25
CA SER A 99 7.56 -10.27 -11.52
C SER A 99 6.84 -9.49 -10.42
N LEU A 100 7.13 -8.18 -10.35
CA LEU A 100 6.45 -7.22 -9.49
C LEU A 100 6.17 -5.94 -10.30
N THR A 101 4.91 -5.50 -10.36
CA THR A 101 4.50 -4.34 -11.17
C THR A 101 3.21 -3.71 -10.64
N ARG A 102 3.02 -2.41 -10.84
CA ARG A 102 1.75 -1.71 -10.55
C ARG A 102 0.63 -2.02 -11.56
N SER A 103 0.96 -2.60 -12.72
CA SER A 103 -0.01 -3.02 -13.75
C SER A 103 -0.34 -4.50 -13.60
N ARG A 104 -1.63 -4.82 -13.37
CA ARG A 104 -2.19 -6.19 -13.35
C ARG A 104 -1.99 -6.89 -14.69
N THR A 105 -2.40 -6.25 -15.80
CA THR A 105 -2.37 -6.85 -17.15
C THR A 105 -0.97 -7.25 -17.63
N ARG A 106 0.08 -6.55 -17.18
CA ARG A 106 1.47 -6.84 -17.60
C ARG A 106 2.22 -7.80 -16.67
N VAL A 107 1.63 -8.20 -15.54
CA VAL A 107 2.34 -8.96 -14.49
C VAL A 107 2.70 -10.37 -14.95
N VAL A 108 1.80 -11.04 -15.66
CA VAL A 108 1.99 -12.40 -16.18
C VAL A 108 3.05 -12.39 -17.28
N ASN A 109 2.91 -11.55 -18.32
CA ASN A 109 3.89 -11.47 -19.41
C ASN A 109 5.30 -11.11 -18.91
N ARG A 110 5.43 -10.28 -17.86
CA ARG A 110 6.75 -10.02 -17.22
C ARG A 110 7.31 -11.23 -16.49
N ALA A 111 6.46 -12.04 -15.86
CA ALA A 111 6.89 -13.29 -15.23
C ALA A 111 7.26 -14.35 -16.29
N ILE A 112 6.54 -14.41 -17.42
CA ILE A 112 6.91 -15.24 -18.58
C ILE A 112 8.27 -14.82 -19.14
N ALA A 113 8.53 -13.52 -19.31
CA ALA A 113 9.83 -13.03 -19.79
C ALA A 113 10.98 -13.36 -18.81
N ASP A 114 10.74 -13.30 -17.50
CA ASP A 114 11.71 -13.74 -16.49
C ASP A 114 11.93 -15.26 -16.51
N PHE A 115 10.86 -16.05 -16.68
CA PHE A 115 10.96 -17.51 -16.89
C PHE A 115 11.79 -17.84 -18.12
N ALA A 116 11.51 -17.19 -19.27
CA ALA A 116 12.23 -17.38 -20.52
C ALA A 116 13.73 -17.09 -20.38
N ARG A 117 14.08 -15.98 -19.71
CA ARG A 117 15.46 -15.63 -19.39
C ARG A 117 16.16 -16.67 -18.49
N LYS A 118 15.46 -17.16 -17.46
CA LYS A 118 15.98 -18.22 -16.58
C LYS A 118 16.15 -19.54 -17.34
N ALA A 119 15.21 -19.91 -18.22
CA ALA A 119 15.28 -21.10 -19.05
C ALA A 119 16.47 -21.05 -20.03
N LEU A 120 16.74 -19.89 -20.64
CA LEU A 120 17.92 -19.66 -21.49
C LEU A 120 19.23 -19.84 -20.70
N ALA A 121 19.30 -19.30 -19.48
CA ALA A 121 20.49 -19.40 -18.64
C ALA A 121 20.78 -20.84 -18.16
N GLU A 122 19.74 -21.65 -17.94
CA GLU A 122 19.81 -23.07 -17.59
C GLU A 122 20.00 -24.00 -18.82
N GLY A 123 20.05 -23.45 -20.04
CA GLY A 123 20.16 -24.23 -21.28
C GLY A 123 18.94 -25.09 -21.62
N LEU A 124 17.78 -24.82 -21.00
CA LEU A 124 16.52 -25.54 -21.24
C LEU A 124 15.86 -25.17 -22.58
N VAL A 125 16.28 -24.04 -23.17
CA VAL A 125 15.78 -23.46 -24.42
C VAL A 125 16.95 -22.76 -25.14
N THR A 126 16.89 -22.63 -26.46
CA THR A 126 17.93 -21.95 -27.25
C THR A 126 17.56 -20.49 -27.55
N GLN A 127 18.56 -19.64 -27.79
CA GLN A 127 18.35 -18.22 -28.13
C GLN A 127 17.63 -18.04 -29.49
N GLU A 128 17.64 -19.08 -30.33
CA GLU A 128 16.99 -19.13 -31.64
C GLU A 128 15.52 -19.55 -31.58
N ASP A 129 14.96 -19.91 -30.41
CA ASP A 129 13.55 -20.30 -30.32
C ASP A 129 12.63 -19.07 -30.46
N PRO A 130 11.92 -18.91 -31.59
CA PRO A 130 11.14 -17.69 -31.85
C PRO A 130 10.00 -17.51 -30.85
N ARG A 131 9.51 -18.62 -30.24
CA ARG A 131 8.37 -18.63 -29.33
C ARG A 131 8.67 -17.99 -27.96
N LEU A 132 9.93 -17.68 -27.65
CA LEU A 132 10.31 -16.98 -26.42
C LEU A 132 10.05 -15.46 -26.47
N PHE A 133 9.82 -14.88 -27.66
CA PHE A 133 9.80 -13.44 -27.89
C PHE A 133 8.56 -12.91 -28.62
N LEU A 134 7.53 -13.75 -28.82
CA LEU A 134 6.28 -13.30 -29.43
C LEU A 134 5.44 -12.55 -28.38
N GLU A 135 5.08 -11.30 -28.71
CA GLU A 135 4.29 -10.36 -27.87
C GLU A 135 2.78 -10.63 -27.90
#